data_AF-A0A965QW61-F1
#
_entry.id   AF-A0A965QW61-F1
#
_cell.length_a   1.000
_cell.length_b   1.000
_cell.length_c   1.000
_cell.angle_alpha   90.00
_cell.angle_beta   90.00
_cell.angle_gamma   90.00
#
_symmetry.space_group_name_H-M   'P 1'
#
loop_
_entity.id
_entity.type
_entity.pdbx_description
1 polymer ?
#
loop_
_entity_poly.entity_id
_entity_poly.type
_entity_poly.pdbx_seq_one_letter_code
_entity_poly.pdbx_strand_id
1 'polypeptide(L)'
;MNTITEGTSASPAAGYDRDLLRAQVDVLRQAASTRARLENEIEAEHETVVTQARDEAERKIAATLAKYSAEIDATRKEYAALLERADAHQSSEQKKLDDQRKAMVATISKACEKQLAALKEEDQFEELSCREGQKEKLKTPVRLHAKADKEVAGVVEEIRKLESDAQAFLAKRGVEAAAYEGEPAATDGDVLAAFKSLREKVQEGAKAIRGLPAAESAFGGGLVAAAMAGPLVVGLLAAGAAFYFAPGEIGLKAGVAGGTFAVLVGIGMGAGFWLLTRFRGRVRDQLRGLHDE
;
A
#
# COMPACT_ATOMS: atom_id res chain seq x y z
N MET A 1 -131.81 122.03 21.40
CA MET A 1 -132.27 123.43 21.32
C MET A 1 -131.20 124.31 21.93
N ASN A 2 -130.76 125.30 21.14
CA ASN A 2 -130.14 126.59 21.47
C ASN A 2 -128.82 126.57 22.26
N THR A 3 -127.66 126.78 21.62
CA THR A 3 -127.05 128.07 21.20
C THR A 3 -126.74 129.02 22.35
N ILE A 4 -125.43 129.17 22.63
CA ILE A 4 -124.77 130.40 23.09
C ILE A 4 -123.42 130.42 22.34
N THR A 5 -123.33 131.11 21.19
CA THR A 5 -122.76 132.46 20.96
C THR A 5 -121.36 132.73 21.54
N GLU A 6 -120.43 132.89 20.59
CA GLU A 6 -119.40 133.93 20.46
C GLU A 6 -118.33 134.13 21.55
N GLY A 7 -117.10 133.88 21.13
CA GLY A 7 -116.12 134.97 20.95
C GLY A 7 -115.35 135.39 22.20
N THR A 8 -114.13 134.87 22.36
CA THR A 8 -113.02 135.66 22.92
C THR A 8 -111.73 135.26 22.22
N SER A 9 -111.02 136.31 21.83
CA SER A 9 -109.77 136.37 21.09
C SER A 9 -108.56 135.88 21.89
N ALA A 10 -107.62 135.32 21.13
CA ALA A 10 -106.17 135.32 21.35
C ALA A 10 -105.61 134.66 22.63
N SER A 11 -105.10 133.44 22.46
CA SER A 11 -103.71 133.15 22.82
C SER A 11 -103.19 132.00 21.96
N PRO A 12 -102.07 132.15 21.22
CA PRO A 12 -101.41 130.99 20.62
C PRO A 12 -100.72 130.24 21.76
N ALA A 13 -101.43 129.28 22.36
CA ALA A 13 -100.82 128.31 23.26
C ALA A 13 -99.98 127.35 22.40
N ALA A 14 -98.81 127.84 22.02
CA ALA A 14 -97.73 127.02 21.53
C ALA A 14 -97.44 125.90 22.54
N GLY A 15 -97.33 124.68 22.02
CA GLY A 15 -96.42 123.67 22.56
C GLY A 15 -97.03 122.61 23.46
N TYR A 16 -97.53 121.54 22.85
CA TYR A 16 -97.70 120.18 23.40
C TYR A 16 -98.81 119.92 24.45
N ASP A 17 -99.57 118.83 24.22
CA ASP A 17 -100.45 118.21 25.22
C ASP A 17 -99.61 117.45 26.26
N ARG A 18 -99.66 117.92 27.51
CA ARG A 18 -98.87 117.42 28.64
C ARG A 18 -99.17 115.96 28.96
N ASP A 19 -100.43 115.55 28.86
CA ASP A 19 -100.83 114.21 29.28
C ASP A 19 -100.47 113.17 28.21
N LEU A 20 -100.54 113.55 26.93
CA LEU A 20 -100.00 112.75 25.82
C LEU A 20 -98.47 112.54 25.96
N LEU A 21 -97.72 113.60 26.29
CA LEU A 21 -96.26 113.49 26.48
C LEU A 21 -95.90 112.59 27.67
N ARG A 22 -96.64 112.70 28.78
CA ARG A 22 -96.47 111.81 29.94
C ARG A 22 -96.73 110.35 29.58
N ALA A 23 -97.83 110.07 28.87
CA ALA A 23 -98.14 108.72 28.40
C ALA A 23 -97.03 108.17 27.48
N GLN A 24 -96.49 108.99 26.56
CA GLN A 24 -95.37 108.58 25.70
C GLN A 24 -94.09 108.31 26.49
N VAL A 25 -93.77 109.14 27.50
CA VAL A 25 -92.62 108.91 28.39
C VAL A 25 -92.79 107.60 29.18
N ASP A 26 -93.99 107.30 29.66
CA ASP A 26 -94.25 106.05 30.39
C ASP A 26 -94.15 104.82 29.47
N VAL A 27 -94.63 104.91 28.23
CA VAL A 27 -94.41 103.87 27.20
C VAL A 27 -92.92 103.67 26.92
N LEU A 28 -92.14 104.75 26.76
CA LEU A 28 -90.69 104.66 26.55
C LEU A 28 -89.97 104.04 27.76
N ARG A 29 -90.39 104.37 28.98
CA ARG A 29 -89.84 103.75 30.20
C ARG A 29 -90.14 102.26 30.27
N GLN A 30 -91.36 101.84 29.92
CA GLN A 30 -91.74 100.43 29.86
C GLN A 30 -91.00 99.68 28.74
N ALA A 31 -90.82 100.30 27.58
CA ALA A 31 -90.05 99.73 26.48
C ALA A 31 -88.57 99.59 26.87
N ALA A 32 -87.98 100.60 27.52
CA ALA A 32 -86.60 100.56 28.00
C ALA A 32 -86.40 99.50 29.09
N SER A 33 -87.33 99.34 30.04
CA SER A 33 -87.24 98.30 31.06
C SER A 33 -87.38 96.90 30.47
N THR A 34 -88.27 96.72 29.49
CA THR A 34 -88.42 95.46 28.75
C THR A 34 -87.15 95.13 27.98
N ARG A 35 -86.56 96.12 27.30
CA ARG A 35 -85.30 95.95 26.57
C ARG A 35 -84.16 95.55 27.50
N ALA A 36 -83.97 96.27 28.61
CA ALA A 36 -82.92 95.96 29.58
C ALA A 36 -83.09 94.53 30.15
N ARG A 37 -84.34 94.08 30.38
CA ARG A 37 -84.61 92.71 30.82
C ARG A 37 -84.17 91.68 29.77
N LEU A 38 -84.53 91.89 28.50
CA LEU A 38 -84.16 90.98 27.41
C LEU A 38 -82.66 90.98 27.13
N GLU A 39 -81.98 92.13 27.21
CA GLU A 39 -80.52 92.21 27.07
C GLU A 39 -79.83 91.40 28.18
N ASN A 40 -80.27 91.52 29.43
CA ASN A 40 -79.75 90.70 30.54
C ASN A 40 -80.02 89.20 30.35
N GLU A 41 -81.18 88.82 29.80
CA GLU A 41 -81.52 87.42 29.50
C GLU A 41 -80.63 86.86 28.40
N ILE A 42 -80.41 87.62 27.32
CA ILE A 42 -79.50 87.25 26.23
C ILE A 42 -78.05 87.10 26.74
N GLU A 43 -77.58 88.01 27.58
CA GLU A 43 -76.25 87.93 28.16
C GLU A 43 -76.09 86.66 29.03
N ALA A 44 -77.09 86.35 29.86
CA ALA A 44 -77.08 85.16 30.71
C ALA A 44 -77.14 83.85 29.89
N GLU A 45 -77.98 83.79 28.86
CA GLU A 45 -78.03 82.65 27.94
C GLU A 45 -76.72 82.48 27.17
N HIS A 46 -76.15 83.58 26.67
CA HIS A 46 -74.86 83.56 25.97
C HIS A 46 -73.74 83.05 26.88
N GLU A 47 -73.64 83.53 28.12
CA GLU A 47 -72.65 83.05 29.09
C GLU A 47 -72.85 81.55 29.37
N THR A 48 -74.08 81.09 29.50
CA THR A 48 -74.41 79.67 29.71
C THR A 48 -73.99 78.82 28.50
N VAL A 49 -74.29 79.26 27.28
CA VAL A 49 -73.92 78.50 26.06
C VAL A 49 -72.40 78.49 25.86
N VAL A 50 -71.72 79.62 26.10
CA VAL A 50 -70.25 79.69 25.96
C VAL A 50 -69.55 78.80 26.99
N THR A 51 -70.01 78.79 28.23
CA THR A 51 -69.46 77.92 29.28
C THR A 51 -69.69 76.45 28.95
N GLN A 52 -70.90 76.06 28.52
CA GLN A 52 -71.18 74.69 28.09
C GLN A 52 -70.33 74.25 26.89
N ALA A 53 -70.23 75.09 25.85
CA ALA A 53 -69.42 74.78 24.67
C ALA A 53 -67.92 74.63 25.03
N ARG A 54 -67.43 75.47 25.94
CA ARG A 54 -66.06 75.38 26.46
C ARG A 54 -65.83 74.09 27.24
N ASP A 55 -66.71 73.74 28.17
CA ASP A 55 -66.62 72.52 28.96
C ASP A 55 -66.67 71.26 28.06
N GLU A 56 -67.54 71.26 27.05
CA GLU A 56 -67.61 70.18 26.07
C GLU A 56 -66.32 70.05 25.26
N ALA A 57 -65.74 71.17 24.81
CA ALA A 57 -64.49 71.18 24.08
C ALA A 57 -63.34 70.67 24.96
N GLU A 58 -63.23 71.15 26.20
CA GLU A 58 -62.21 70.71 27.16
C GLU A 58 -62.33 69.20 27.47
N ARG A 59 -63.56 68.70 27.66
CA ARG A 59 -63.82 67.26 27.84
C ARG A 59 -63.41 66.44 26.61
N LYS A 60 -63.74 66.90 25.40
CA LYS A 60 -63.36 66.19 24.15
C LYS A 60 -61.84 66.18 23.97
N ILE A 61 -61.15 67.29 24.24
CA ILE A 61 -59.69 67.37 24.18
C ILE A 61 -59.07 66.40 25.20
N ALA A 62 -59.54 66.42 26.46
CA ALA A 62 -59.05 65.52 27.50
C ALA A 62 -59.26 64.04 27.15
N ALA A 63 -60.44 63.68 26.63
CA ALA A 63 -60.74 62.32 26.19
C ALA A 63 -59.82 61.86 25.05
N THR A 64 -59.56 62.73 24.07
CA THR A 64 -58.66 62.43 22.95
C THR A 64 -57.21 62.28 23.42
N LEU A 65 -56.73 63.13 24.32
CA LEU A 65 -55.40 63.01 24.90
C LEU A 65 -55.24 61.72 25.73
N ALA A 66 -56.25 61.36 26.52
CA ALA A 66 -56.27 60.11 27.28
C ALA A 66 -56.24 58.88 26.36
N LYS A 67 -57.01 58.91 25.26
CA LYS A 67 -57.01 57.84 24.26
C LYS A 67 -55.63 57.66 23.61
N TYR A 68 -55.04 58.73 23.09
CA TYR A 68 -53.75 58.63 22.40
C TYR A 68 -52.59 58.30 23.35
N SER A 69 -52.61 58.79 24.59
CA SER A 69 -51.60 58.39 25.58
C SER A 69 -51.68 56.89 25.89
N ALA A 70 -52.89 56.34 26.06
CA ALA A 70 -53.08 54.91 26.25
C ALA A 70 -52.61 54.08 25.03
N GLU A 71 -52.89 54.53 23.81
CA GLU A 71 -52.41 53.88 22.58
C GLU A 71 -50.88 53.92 22.46
N ILE A 72 -50.25 55.05 22.79
CA ILE A 72 -48.78 55.18 22.82
C ILE A 72 -48.17 54.23 23.84
N ASP A 73 -48.75 54.11 25.03
CA ASP A 73 -48.20 53.23 26.06
C ASP A 73 -48.43 51.74 25.73
N ALA A 74 -49.57 51.39 25.12
CA ALA A 74 -49.82 50.05 24.62
C ALA A 74 -48.82 49.65 23.54
N THR A 75 -48.63 50.51 22.53
CA THR A 75 -47.66 50.25 21.44
C THR A 75 -46.23 50.17 21.96
N ARG A 76 -45.81 51.02 22.91
CA ARG A 76 -44.49 50.91 23.56
C ARG A 76 -44.29 49.57 24.25
N LYS A 77 -45.30 49.06 24.95
CA LYS A 77 -45.24 47.73 25.59
C LYS A 77 -45.13 46.61 24.57
N GLU A 78 -45.88 46.69 23.48
CA GLU A 78 -45.81 45.71 22.39
C GLU A 78 -44.44 45.71 21.72
N TYR A 79 -43.87 46.88 21.42
CA TYR A 79 -42.52 47.00 20.86
C TYR A 79 -41.45 46.47 21.81
N ALA A 80 -41.54 46.75 23.11
CA ALA A 80 -40.63 46.20 24.10
C ALA A 80 -40.69 44.66 24.12
N ALA A 81 -41.89 44.09 24.11
CA ALA A 81 -42.07 42.63 24.07
C ALA A 81 -41.55 42.01 22.76
N LEU A 82 -41.68 42.71 21.62
CA LEU A 82 -41.11 42.26 20.35
C LEU A 82 -39.57 42.28 20.37
N LEU A 83 -38.97 43.31 20.94
CA LEU A 83 -37.52 43.40 21.11
C LEU A 83 -36.99 42.27 22.00
N GLU A 84 -37.62 42.03 23.16
CA GLU A 84 -37.24 40.92 24.04
C GLU A 84 -37.33 39.56 23.34
N ARG A 85 -38.37 39.33 22.53
CA ARG A 85 -38.49 38.09 21.73
C ARG A 85 -37.40 38.00 20.66
N ALA A 86 -37.05 39.10 20.02
CA ALA A 86 -35.98 39.13 19.02
C ALA A 86 -34.62 38.82 19.65
N ASP A 87 -34.31 39.41 20.80
CA ASP A 87 -33.07 39.15 21.54
C ASP A 87 -33.00 37.71 22.05
N ALA A 88 -34.12 37.18 22.56
CA ALA A 88 -34.23 35.78 22.96
C ALA A 88 -34.00 34.83 21.76
N HIS A 89 -34.57 35.14 20.59
CA HIS A 89 -34.34 34.37 19.38
C HIS A 89 -32.87 34.43 18.95
N GLN A 90 -32.28 35.63 18.88
CA GLN A 90 -30.88 35.83 18.51
C GLN A 90 -29.93 35.07 19.44
N SER A 91 -30.12 35.17 20.76
CA SER A 91 -29.29 34.46 21.73
C SER A 91 -29.42 32.94 21.60
N SER A 92 -30.62 32.42 21.31
CA SER A 92 -30.84 30.99 21.09
C SER A 92 -30.16 30.49 19.82
N GLU A 93 -30.21 31.24 18.72
CA GLU A 93 -29.55 30.90 17.46
C GLU A 93 -28.03 30.99 17.58
N GLN A 94 -27.52 32.01 18.26
CA GLN A 94 -26.09 32.14 18.53
C GLN A 94 -25.57 30.94 19.34
N LYS A 95 -26.31 30.51 20.37
CA LYS A 95 -25.97 29.31 21.14
C LYS A 95 -25.93 28.05 20.26
N LYS A 96 -26.92 27.86 19.37
CA LYS A 96 -26.94 26.74 18.42
C LYS A 96 -25.70 26.75 17.51
N LEU A 97 -25.33 27.92 16.98
CA LEU A 97 -24.15 28.06 16.13
C LEU A 97 -22.86 27.74 16.89
N ASP A 98 -22.74 28.18 18.14
CA ASP A 98 -21.57 27.90 18.97
C ASP A 98 -21.47 26.41 19.34
N ASP A 99 -22.60 25.76 19.63
CA ASP A 99 -22.64 24.31 19.87
C ASP A 99 -22.27 23.51 18.61
N GLN A 100 -22.75 23.93 17.43
CA GLN A 100 -22.34 23.34 16.14
C GLN A 100 -20.85 23.53 15.87
N ARG A 101 -20.30 24.73 16.11
CA ARG A 101 -18.87 25.01 15.96
C ARG A 101 -18.04 24.11 16.89
N LYS A 102 -18.43 23.97 18.15
CA LYS A 102 -17.76 23.07 19.10
C LYS A 102 -17.79 21.62 18.63
N ALA A 103 -18.93 21.13 18.15
CA ALA A 103 -19.07 19.78 17.62
C ALA A 103 -18.17 19.54 16.39
N MET A 104 -18.11 20.51 15.47
CA MET A 104 -17.24 20.45 14.30
C MET A 104 -15.76 20.46 14.69
N VAL A 105 -15.35 21.35 15.61
CA VAL A 105 -13.96 21.39 16.12
C VAL A 105 -13.57 20.07 16.75
N ALA A 106 -14.43 19.48 17.59
CA ALA A 106 -14.17 18.17 18.19
C ALA A 106 -14.06 17.06 17.13
N THR A 107 -14.86 17.13 16.07
CA THR A 107 -14.82 16.17 14.96
C THR A 107 -13.52 16.28 14.17
N ILE A 108 -13.10 17.51 13.86
CA ILE A 108 -11.84 17.80 13.17
C ILE A 108 -10.66 17.35 14.02
N SER A 109 -10.63 17.68 15.32
CA SER A 109 -9.56 17.25 16.24
C SER A 109 -9.38 15.73 16.25
N LYS A 110 -10.50 14.99 16.39
CA LYS A 110 -10.47 13.52 16.36
C LYS A 110 -9.98 12.97 15.01
N ALA A 111 -10.39 13.59 13.90
CA ALA A 111 -9.94 13.19 12.57
C ALA A 111 -8.44 13.44 12.40
N CYS A 112 -7.93 14.59 12.85
CA CYS A 112 -6.50 14.91 12.84
C CYS A 112 -5.70 13.95 13.72
N GLU A 113 -6.16 13.67 14.95
CA GLU A 113 -5.52 12.70 15.84
C GLU A 113 -5.46 11.30 15.21
N LYS A 114 -6.54 10.86 14.56
CA LYS A 114 -6.58 9.59 13.84
C LYS A 114 -5.60 9.55 12.67
N GLN A 115 -5.50 10.62 11.89
CA GLN A 115 -4.54 10.70 10.78
C GLN A 115 -3.09 10.73 11.29
N LEU A 116 -2.82 11.47 12.36
CA LEU A 116 -1.50 11.48 13.00
C LEU A 116 -1.12 10.11 13.57
N ALA A 117 -2.07 9.37 14.13
CA ALA A 117 -1.83 8.01 14.57
C ALA A 117 -1.52 7.08 13.38
N ALA A 118 -2.28 7.17 12.29
CA ALA A 118 -2.04 6.37 11.08
C ALA A 118 -0.66 6.64 10.48
N LEU A 119 -0.24 7.91 10.37
CA LEU A 119 1.09 8.27 9.88
C LEU A 119 2.19 7.69 10.77
N LYS A 120 2.03 7.73 12.10
CA LYS A 120 2.99 7.10 13.02
C LYS A 120 3.06 5.58 12.87
N GLU A 121 1.93 4.91 12.61
CA GLU A 121 1.91 3.47 12.34
C GLU A 121 2.61 3.14 11.01
N GLU A 122 2.42 3.96 9.98
CA GLU A 122 3.13 3.84 8.70
C GLU A 122 4.64 4.04 8.88
N ASP A 123 5.06 5.10 9.58
CA ASP A 123 6.48 5.35 9.87
C ASP A 123 7.11 4.16 10.62
N GLN A 124 6.42 3.61 11.63
CA GLN A 124 6.89 2.44 12.38
C GLN A 124 6.96 1.20 11.49
N PHE A 125 6.00 1.01 10.59
CA PHE A 125 6.01 -0.10 9.65
C PHE A 125 7.18 0.01 8.68
N GLU A 126 7.46 1.19 8.15
CA GLU A 126 8.62 1.43 7.27
C GLU A 126 9.94 1.19 8.00
N GLU A 127 10.09 1.67 9.23
CA GLU A 127 11.27 1.41 10.06
C GLU A 127 11.48 -0.09 10.32
N LEU A 128 10.42 -0.81 10.68
CA LEU A 128 10.46 -2.25 10.92
C LEU A 128 10.81 -3.03 9.65
N SER A 129 10.17 -2.69 8.53
CA SER A 129 10.42 -3.29 7.22
C SER A 129 11.88 -3.07 6.77
N CYS A 130 12.41 -1.85 6.93
CA CYS A 130 13.80 -1.55 6.67
C CYS A 130 14.74 -2.40 7.53
N ARG A 131 14.44 -2.53 8.82
CA ARG A 131 15.24 -3.33 9.77
C ARG A 131 15.20 -4.82 9.42
N GLU A 132 14.05 -5.35 9.02
CA GLU A 132 13.93 -6.75 8.60
C GLU A 132 14.67 -7.01 7.29
N GLY A 133 14.54 -6.12 6.30
CA GLY A 133 15.30 -6.18 5.06
C GLY A 133 16.82 -6.13 5.30
N GLN A 134 17.29 -5.31 6.25
CA GLN A 134 18.70 -5.32 6.66
C GLN A 134 19.12 -6.64 7.30
N LYS A 135 18.32 -7.21 8.21
CA LYS A 135 18.60 -8.53 8.80
C LYS A 135 18.67 -9.62 7.74
N GLU A 136 17.82 -9.56 6.73
CA GLU A 136 17.85 -10.53 5.63
C GLU A 136 19.09 -10.36 4.77
N LYS A 137 19.45 -9.11 4.41
CA LYS A 137 20.70 -8.79 3.70
C LYS A 137 21.94 -9.28 4.45
N LEU A 138 21.97 -9.22 5.78
CA LEU A 138 23.06 -9.76 6.60
C LEU A 138 23.16 -11.29 6.55
N LYS A 139 22.05 -12.00 6.32
CA LYS A 139 22.03 -13.48 6.19
C LYS A 139 22.42 -13.95 4.79
N THR A 140 22.21 -13.12 3.76
CA THR A 140 22.56 -13.44 2.37
C THR A 140 24.02 -13.84 2.16
N PRO A 141 25.05 -13.10 2.63
CA PRO A 141 26.44 -13.50 2.43
C PRO A 141 26.75 -14.84 3.11
N VAL A 142 26.26 -15.06 4.33
CA VAL A 142 26.43 -16.33 5.06
C VAL A 142 25.83 -17.50 4.28
N ARG A 143 24.62 -17.32 3.72
CA ARG A 143 23.96 -18.34 2.88
C ARG A 143 24.71 -18.59 1.57
N LEU A 144 25.25 -17.55 0.95
CA LEU A 144 26.06 -17.67 -0.28
C LEU A 144 27.36 -18.42 -0.02
N HIS A 145 28.08 -18.12 1.07
CA HIS A 145 29.28 -18.85 1.48
C HIS A 145 28.96 -20.31 1.78
N ALA A 146 27.92 -20.59 2.58
CA ALA A 146 27.52 -21.96 2.90
C ALA A 146 27.11 -22.77 1.65
N LYS A 147 26.58 -22.12 0.61
CA LYS A 147 26.28 -22.76 -0.68
C LYS A 147 27.57 -23.02 -1.47
N ALA A 148 28.47 -22.05 -1.54
CA ALA A 148 29.77 -22.21 -2.20
C ALA A 148 30.60 -23.33 -1.56
N ASP A 149 30.64 -23.42 -0.23
CA ASP A 149 31.35 -24.48 0.50
C ASP A 149 30.79 -25.87 0.16
N LYS A 150 29.46 -26.00 0.06
CA LYS A 150 28.82 -27.25 -0.36
C LYS A 150 29.15 -27.62 -1.81
N GLU A 151 29.20 -26.63 -2.70
CA GLU A 151 29.57 -26.85 -4.10
C GLU A 151 31.03 -27.28 -4.24
N VAL A 152 31.96 -26.63 -3.51
CA VAL A 152 33.37 -27.03 -3.46
C VAL A 152 33.52 -28.44 -2.90
N ALA A 153 32.87 -28.75 -1.78
CA ALA A 153 32.90 -30.10 -1.20
C ALA A 153 32.35 -31.16 -2.17
N GLY A 154 31.28 -30.85 -2.92
CA GLY A 154 30.74 -31.72 -3.96
C GLY A 154 31.75 -31.98 -5.09
N VAL A 155 32.42 -30.94 -5.58
CA VAL A 155 33.44 -31.07 -6.63
C VAL A 155 34.65 -31.89 -6.15
N VAL A 156 35.10 -31.71 -4.92
CA VAL A 156 36.18 -32.50 -4.32
C VAL A 156 35.80 -33.99 -4.24
N GLU A 157 34.57 -34.32 -3.84
CA GLU A 157 34.10 -35.70 -3.82
C GLU A 157 33.99 -36.32 -5.22
N GLU A 158 33.62 -35.54 -6.23
CA GLU A 158 33.61 -36.01 -7.62
C GLU A 158 35.04 -36.24 -8.16
N ILE A 159 36.01 -35.38 -7.82
CA ILE A 159 37.42 -35.58 -8.16
C ILE A 159 37.94 -36.86 -7.50
N ARG A 160 37.69 -37.06 -6.19
CA ARG A 160 38.06 -38.29 -5.48
C ARG A 160 37.47 -39.55 -6.11
N LYS A 161 36.20 -39.48 -6.54
CA LYS A 161 35.55 -40.59 -7.25
C LYS A 161 36.25 -40.88 -8.58
N LEU A 162 36.51 -39.86 -9.39
CA LEU A 162 37.21 -40.00 -10.67
C LEU A 162 38.64 -40.55 -10.50
N GLU A 163 39.37 -40.07 -9.49
CA GLU A 163 40.68 -40.59 -9.12
C GLU A 163 40.61 -42.06 -8.68
N SER A 164 39.66 -42.41 -7.80
CA SER A 164 39.48 -43.80 -7.35
C SER A 164 39.08 -44.73 -8.49
N ASP A 165 38.26 -44.26 -9.42
CA ASP A 165 37.84 -45.00 -10.61
C ASP A 165 38.99 -45.18 -11.61
N ALA A 166 39.84 -44.17 -11.76
CA ALA A 166 41.05 -44.23 -12.58
C ALA A 166 42.08 -45.18 -11.96
N GLN A 167 42.31 -45.10 -10.66
CA GLN A 167 43.17 -46.01 -9.90
C GLN A 167 42.66 -47.45 -9.97
N ALA A 168 41.36 -47.69 -9.78
CA ALA A 168 40.76 -49.02 -9.89
C ALA A 168 40.88 -49.59 -11.32
N PHE A 169 40.77 -48.74 -12.35
CA PHE A 169 41.00 -49.14 -13.73
C PHE A 169 42.46 -49.51 -13.99
N LEU A 170 43.41 -48.71 -13.50
CA LEU A 170 44.85 -48.96 -13.63
C LEU A 170 45.29 -50.23 -12.86
N ALA A 171 44.78 -50.41 -11.63
CA ALA A 171 45.03 -51.59 -10.81
C ALA A 171 44.52 -52.87 -11.47
N LYS A 172 43.32 -52.85 -12.09
CA LYS A 172 42.81 -53.98 -12.89
C LYS A 172 43.70 -54.34 -14.08
N ARG A 173 44.50 -53.40 -14.58
CA ARG A 173 45.46 -53.59 -15.67
C ARG A 173 46.88 -53.87 -15.17
N GLY A 174 47.06 -54.02 -13.85
CA GLY A 174 48.32 -54.38 -13.20
C GLY A 174 49.37 -53.27 -13.22
N VAL A 175 48.98 -52.01 -13.38
CA VAL A 175 49.89 -50.87 -13.26
C VAL A 175 49.82 -50.39 -11.81
N GLU A 176 50.95 -50.40 -11.09
CA GLU A 176 51.03 -49.76 -9.77
C GLU A 176 50.93 -48.24 -9.96
N ALA A 177 50.00 -47.62 -9.24
CA ALA A 177 49.80 -46.19 -9.27
C ALA A 177 50.99 -45.50 -8.61
N ALA A 178 51.72 -44.67 -9.35
CA ALA A 178 52.63 -43.70 -8.76
C ALA A 178 51.81 -42.58 -8.09
N ALA A 179 52.26 -42.11 -6.93
CA ALA A 179 51.68 -40.95 -6.28
C ALA A 179 52.00 -39.69 -7.11
N TYR A 180 50.95 -38.95 -7.49
CA TYR A 180 51.11 -37.68 -8.19
C TYR A 180 51.46 -36.60 -7.16
N GLU A 181 52.71 -36.12 -7.17
CA GLU A 181 53.14 -34.91 -6.46
C GLU A 181 53.02 -33.70 -7.41
N GLY A 182 51.79 -33.25 -7.65
CA GLY A 182 51.54 -31.98 -8.32
C GLY A 182 51.32 -30.88 -7.29
N GLU A 183 52.16 -29.84 -7.34
CA GLU A 183 52.04 -28.65 -6.50
C GLU A 183 50.74 -27.90 -6.84
N PRO A 184 49.87 -27.61 -5.85
CA PRO A 184 48.61 -26.92 -6.13
C PRO A 184 48.90 -25.45 -6.43
N ALA A 185 48.82 -25.08 -7.71
CA ALA A 185 48.83 -23.69 -8.13
C ALA A 185 47.56 -22.99 -7.62
N ALA A 186 47.62 -22.41 -6.42
CA ALA A 186 46.64 -21.46 -5.94
C ALA A 186 46.97 -20.08 -6.54
N THR A 187 46.41 -19.78 -7.71
CA THR A 187 46.35 -18.41 -8.21
C THR A 187 45.22 -17.66 -7.51
N ASP A 188 45.51 -16.49 -6.95
CA ASP A 188 44.55 -15.53 -6.40
C ASP A 188 43.40 -15.29 -7.41
N GLY A 189 42.24 -15.90 -7.14
CA GLY A 189 41.10 -15.93 -8.05
C GLY A 189 39.98 -16.85 -7.52
N ASP A 190 38.82 -16.84 -8.20
CA ASP A 190 37.62 -17.61 -7.82
C ASP A 190 37.94 -19.12 -7.65
N VAL A 191 38.05 -19.52 -6.39
CA VAL A 191 38.45 -20.88 -5.96
C VAL A 191 37.53 -21.94 -6.55
N LEU A 192 36.24 -21.64 -6.73
CA LEU A 192 35.28 -22.58 -7.33
C LEU A 192 35.57 -22.80 -8.83
N ALA A 193 35.98 -21.75 -9.55
CA ALA A 193 36.39 -21.86 -10.94
C ALA A 193 37.67 -22.71 -11.07
N ALA A 194 38.62 -22.55 -10.14
CA ALA A 194 39.81 -23.39 -10.09
C ALA A 194 39.47 -24.88 -9.88
N PHE A 195 38.58 -25.21 -8.93
CA PHE A 195 38.13 -26.59 -8.69
C PHE A 195 37.37 -27.20 -9.88
N LYS A 196 36.52 -26.41 -10.57
CA LYS A 196 35.82 -26.88 -11.79
C LYS A 196 36.82 -27.18 -12.92
N SER A 197 37.82 -26.32 -13.11
CA SER A 197 38.87 -26.55 -14.10
C SER A 197 39.71 -27.80 -13.78
N LEU A 198 39.97 -28.06 -12.49
CA LEU A 198 40.68 -29.25 -12.03
C LEU A 198 39.86 -30.52 -12.29
N ARG A 199 38.55 -30.49 -12.01
CA ARG A 199 37.63 -31.59 -12.33
C ARG A 199 37.65 -31.91 -13.83
N GLU A 200 37.60 -30.90 -14.69
CA GLU A 200 37.64 -31.09 -16.15
C GLU A 200 38.96 -31.75 -16.59
N LYS A 201 40.09 -31.26 -16.08
CA LYS A 201 41.42 -31.86 -16.35
C LYS A 201 41.53 -33.30 -15.86
N VAL A 202 41.03 -33.62 -14.66
CA VAL A 202 41.02 -34.99 -14.12
C VAL A 202 40.08 -35.89 -14.94
N GLN A 203 38.94 -35.38 -15.40
CA GLN A 203 38.01 -36.12 -16.25
C GLN A 203 38.60 -36.38 -17.64
N GLU A 204 39.29 -35.41 -18.23
CA GLU A 204 40.02 -35.57 -19.49
C GLU A 204 41.17 -36.56 -19.35
N GLY A 205 41.97 -36.46 -18.28
CA GLY A 205 43.01 -37.43 -17.95
C GLY A 205 42.46 -38.85 -17.77
N ALA A 206 41.35 -39.01 -17.04
CA ALA A 206 40.69 -40.30 -16.85
C ALA A 206 40.12 -40.87 -18.17
N LYS A 207 39.61 -40.02 -19.07
CA LYS A 207 39.17 -40.43 -20.41
C LYS A 207 40.35 -40.82 -21.29
N ALA A 208 41.46 -40.08 -21.25
CA ALA A 208 42.67 -40.39 -22.00
C ALA A 208 43.27 -41.74 -21.56
N ILE A 209 43.31 -42.01 -20.26
CA ILE A 209 43.75 -43.31 -19.71
C ILE A 209 42.84 -44.46 -20.17
N ARG A 210 41.52 -44.24 -20.22
CA ARG A 210 40.55 -45.25 -20.69
C ARG A 210 40.55 -45.43 -22.21
N GLY A 211 40.92 -44.40 -22.96
CA GLY A 211 40.83 -44.34 -24.43
C GLY A 211 42.09 -44.79 -25.17
N LEU A 212 43.14 -45.25 -24.49
CA LEU A 212 44.38 -45.73 -25.12
C LEU A 212 44.17 -47.11 -25.79
N PRO A 213 44.13 -47.21 -27.13
CA PRO A 213 43.90 -48.48 -27.84
C PRO A 213 45.02 -49.50 -27.62
N ALA A 214 46.23 -49.03 -27.29
CA ALA A 214 47.36 -49.88 -26.89
C ALA A 214 47.12 -50.61 -25.56
N ALA A 215 46.43 -49.98 -24.60
CA ALA A 215 46.09 -50.60 -23.31
C ALA A 215 44.92 -51.61 -23.45
N GLU A 216 43.98 -51.35 -24.36
CA GLU A 216 42.84 -52.24 -24.62
C GLU A 216 43.27 -53.52 -25.37
N SER A 217 44.19 -53.40 -26.34
CA SER A 217 44.71 -54.54 -27.12
C SER A 217 45.74 -55.40 -26.36
N ALA A 218 46.62 -54.82 -25.54
CA ALA A 218 47.65 -55.57 -24.80
C ALA A 218 47.12 -56.36 -23.58
N PHE A 219 45.98 -55.94 -23.03
CA PHE A 219 45.37 -56.55 -21.84
C PHE A 219 43.95 -57.08 -22.08
N GLY A 220 43.43 -57.01 -23.31
CA GLY A 220 42.16 -57.62 -23.69
C GLY A 220 42.21 -59.15 -23.63
N GLY A 221 41.14 -59.78 -23.16
CA GLY A 221 41.05 -61.24 -23.00
C GLY A 221 41.27 -62.01 -24.31
N GLY A 222 41.00 -61.38 -25.47
CA GLY A 222 41.18 -61.99 -26.79
C GLY A 222 42.63 -62.36 -27.11
N LEU A 223 43.62 -61.56 -26.69
CA LEU A 223 45.04 -61.84 -26.97
C LEU A 223 45.59 -62.96 -26.07
N VAL A 224 45.11 -63.02 -24.82
CA VAL A 224 45.41 -64.11 -23.87
C VAL A 224 44.77 -65.42 -24.34
N ALA A 225 43.52 -65.37 -24.82
CA ALA A 225 42.83 -66.53 -25.38
C ALA A 225 43.52 -67.04 -26.65
N ALA A 226 43.95 -66.15 -27.55
CA ALA A 226 44.69 -66.53 -28.76
C ALA A 226 46.05 -67.18 -28.44
N ALA A 227 46.77 -66.66 -27.45
CA ALA A 227 48.06 -67.22 -27.02
C ALA A 227 47.94 -68.59 -26.35
N MET A 228 46.80 -68.92 -25.73
CA MET A 228 46.55 -70.26 -25.16
C MET A 228 45.92 -71.23 -26.18
N ALA A 229 44.92 -70.80 -26.95
CA ALA A 229 44.17 -71.67 -27.84
C ALA A 229 44.93 -71.99 -29.14
N GLY A 230 45.71 -71.05 -29.67
CA GLY A 230 46.48 -71.23 -30.91
C GLY A 230 47.44 -72.43 -30.86
N PRO A 231 48.33 -72.52 -29.86
CA PRO A 231 49.25 -73.65 -29.71
C PRO A 231 48.54 -74.99 -29.52
N LEU A 232 47.42 -75.02 -28.79
CA LEU A 232 46.62 -76.23 -28.58
C LEU A 232 46.05 -76.79 -29.88
N VAL A 233 45.51 -75.92 -30.75
CA VAL A 233 44.96 -76.32 -32.05
C VAL A 233 46.07 -76.81 -32.99
N VAL A 234 47.20 -76.10 -33.06
CA VAL A 234 48.35 -76.49 -33.89
C VAL A 234 48.96 -77.81 -33.40
N GLY A 235 49.08 -77.98 -32.08
CA GLY A 235 49.55 -79.22 -31.47
C GLY A 235 48.66 -80.41 -31.82
N LEU A 236 47.33 -80.26 -31.69
CA LEU A 236 46.37 -81.34 -32.00
C LEU A 236 46.44 -81.78 -33.46
N LEU A 237 46.55 -80.83 -34.39
CA LEU A 237 46.68 -81.12 -35.81
C LEU A 237 48.00 -81.84 -36.13
N ALA A 238 49.11 -81.40 -35.53
CA ALA A 238 50.41 -82.03 -35.71
C ALA A 238 50.49 -83.43 -35.08
N ALA A 239 49.83 -83.65 -33.94
CA ALA A 239 49.71 -84.94 -33.30
C ALA A 239 48.89 -85.92 -34.14
N GLY A 240 47.77 -85.45 -34.72
CA GLY A 240 46.95 -86.24 -35.66
C GLY A 240 47.72 -86.65 -36.90
N ALA A 241 48.52 -85.74 -37.49
CA ALA A 241 49.38 -86.05 -38.62
C ALA A 241 50.50 -87.05 -38.24
N ALA A 242 51.16 -86.84 -37.11
CA ALA A 242 52.21 -87.75 -36.62
C ALA A 242 51.68 -89.16 -36.33
N PHE A 243 50.47 -89.27 -35.78
CA PHE A 243 49.80 -90.56 -35.57
C PHE A 243 49.52 -91.30 -36.88
N TYR A 244 49.10 -90.59 -37.92
CA TYR A 244 48.76 -91.18 -39.21
C TYR A 244 50.00 -91.64 -40.00
N PHE A 245 51.06 -90.83 -40.02
CA PHE A 245 52.26 -91.09 -40.83
C PHE A 245 53.35 -91.91 -40.14
N ALA A 246 53.28 -92.14 -38.82
CA ALA A 246 54.26 -92.99 -38.14
C ALA A 246 54.05 -94.48 -38.48
N PRO A 247 55.08 -95.23 -38.93
CA PRO A 247 55.01 -96.68 -39.07
C PRO A 247 55.21 -97.39 -37.71
N GLY A 248 54.43 -98.44 -37.43
CA GLY A 248 54.55 -99.24 -36.19
C GLY A 248 53.21 -99.61 -35.54
N GLU A 249 53.27 -100.36 -34.45
CA GLU A 249 52.09 -100.72 -33.64
C GLU A 249 51.45 -99.50 -32.97
N ILE A 250 50.16 -99.59 -32.67
CA ILE A 250 49.31 -98.47 -32.18
C ILE A 250 49.93 -97.77 -30.95
N GLY A 251 50.59 -98.53 -30.07
CA GLY A 251 51.27 -97.97 -28.89
C GLY A 251 52.43 -97.04 -29.23
N LEU A 252 53.22 -97.35 -30.25
CA LEU A 252 54.34 -96.52 -30.69
C LEU A 252 53.84 -95.25 -31.41
N LYS A 253 52.80 -95.39 -32.24
CA LYS A 253 52.18 -94.24 -32.92
C LYS A 253 51.57 -93.25 -31.92
N ALA A 254 50.87 -93.75 -30.90
CA ALA A 254 50.32 -92.92 -29.83
C ALA A 254 51.42 -92.21 -29.03
N GLY A 255 52.55 -92.88 -28.76
CA GLY A 255 53.69 -92.28 -28.09
C GLY A 255 54.34 -91.14 -28.88
N VAL A 256 54.55 -91.34 -30.19
CA VAL A 256 55.12 -90.31 -31.07
C VAL A 256 54.17 -89.13 -31.22
N ALA A 257 52.87 -89.37 -31.40
CA ALA A 257 51.85 -88.32 -31.49
C ALA A 257 51.70 -87.53 -30.18
N GLY A 258 51.75 -88.21 -29.03
CA GLY A 258 51.72 -87.55 -27.72
C GLY A 258 52.97 -86.71 -27.48
N GLY A 259 54.15 -87.20 -27.90
CA GLY A 259 55.40 -86.46 -27.82
C GLY A 259 55.41 -85.19 -28.67
N THR A 260 54.95 -85.28 -29.93
CA THR A 260 54.88 -84.11 -30.83
C THR A 260 53.85 -83.08 -30.35
N PHE A 261 52.71 -83.54 -29.82
CA PHE A 261 51.73 -82.67 -29.17
C PHE A 261 52.37 -81.88 -28.02
N ALA A 262 52.98 -82.59 -27.06
CA ALA A 262 53.52 -81.99 -25.86
C ALA A 262 54.64 -80.97 -26.16
N VAL A 263 55.51 -81.26 -27.11
CA VAL A 263 56.60 -80.36 -27.51
C VAL A 263 56.07 -79.11 -28.20
N LEU A 264 55.15 -79.24 -29.16
CA LEU A 264 54.63 -78.10 -29.91
C LEU A 264 53.73 -77.19 -29.07
N VAL A 265 52.89 -77.77 -28.21
CA VAL A 265 52.06 -76.98 -27.28
C VAL A 265 52.96 -76.31 -26.23
N GLY A 266 53.95 -77.02 -25.68
CA GLY A 266 54.87 -76.46 -24.69
C GLY A 266 55.69 -75.28 -25.23
N ILE A 267 56.28 -75.42 -26.42
CA ILE A 267 57.04 -74.34 -27.07
C ILE A 267 56.10 -73.21 -27.50
N GLY A 268 54.94 -73.53 -28.06
CA GLY A 268 53.97 -72.55 -28.53
C GLY A 268 53.37 -71.69 -27.40
N MET A 269 53.01 -72.31 -26.27
CA MET A 269 52.54 -71.57 -25.10
C MET A 269 53.67 -70.73 -24.47
N GLY A 270 54.90 -71.26 -24.41
CA GLY A 270 56.07 -70.53 -23.91
C GLY A 270 56.40 -69.28 -24.74
N ALA A 271 56.45 -69.42 -26.07
CA ALA A 271 56.70 -68.31 -26.99
C ALA A 271 55.53 -67.31 -27.01
N GLY A 272 54.28 -67.81 -26.97
CA GLY A 272 53.08 -66.98 -26.88
C GLY A 272 53.09 -66.13 -25.61
N PHE A 273 53.38 -66.72 -24.46
CA PHE A 273 53.48 -66.01 -23.18
C PHE A 273 54.65 -65.02 -23.15
N TRP A 274 55.79 -65.36 -23.77
CA TRP A 274 56.93 -64.45 -23.89
C TRP A 274 56.65 -63.22 -24.77
N LEU A 275 55.97 -63.40 -25.90
CA LEU A 275 55.53 -62.28 -26.75
C LEU A 275 54.51 -61.40 -26.04
N LEU A 276 53.57 -62.02 -25.30
CA LEU A 276 52.53 -61.31 -24.56
C LEU A 276 53.12 -60.49 -23.41
N THR A 277 54.11 -61.03 -22.69
CA THR A 277 54.85 -60.31 -21.64
C THR A 277 55.72 -59.19 -22.21
N ARG A 278 56.38 -59.39 -23.36
CA ARG A 278 57.15 -58.33 -24.04
C ARG A 278 56.27 -57.20 -24.58
N PHE A 279 55.10 -57.53 -25.13
CA PHE A 279 54.12 -56.55 -25.62
C PHE A 279 53.52 -55.74 -24.46
N ARG A 280 53.14 -56.42 -23.36
CA ARG A 280 52.69 -55.77 -22.13
C ARG A 280 53.77 -54.89 -21.48
N GLY A 281 55.04 -55.29 -21.57
CA GLY A 281 56.18 -54.47 -21.15
C GLY A 281 56.25 -53.15 -21.91
N ARG A 282 56.25 -53.19 -23.24
CA ARG A 282 56.29 -51.97 -24.08
C ARG A 282 55.10 -51.05 -23.85
N VAL A 283 53.90 -51.60 -23.65
CA VAL A 283 52.71 -50.79 -23.39
C VAL A 283 52.74 -50.19 -21.98
N ARG A 284 53.30 -50.88 -20.98
CA ARG A 284 53.58 -50.28 -19.66
C ARG A 284 54.59 -49.14 -19.77
N ASP A 285 55.61 -49.27 -20.60
CA ASP A 285 56.61 -48.21 -20.80
C ASP A 285 55.99 -46.98 -21.51
N GLN A 286 55.09 -47.20 -22.49
CA GLN A 286 54.32 -46.11 -23.13
C GLN A 286 53.35 -45.42 -22.16
N LEU A 287 52.72 -46.17 -21.25
CA LEU A 287 51.86 -45.61 -20.20
C LEU A 287 52.64 -44.82 -19.14
N ARG A 288 53.91 -45.20 -18.89
CA ARG A 288 54.82 -44.43 -18.01
C ARG A 288 55.29 -43.13 -18.65
N GLY A 289 55.57 -43.14 -19.96
CA GLY A 289 55.98 -41.93 -20.69
C GLY A 289 54.93 -40.81 -20.75
N LEU A 290 53.63 -41.15 -20.65
CA LEU A 290 52.53 -40.18 -20.55
C LEU A 290 52.44 -39.49 -19.17
N HIS A 291 53.29 -39.86 -18.21
CA HIS A 291 53.35 -39.26 -16.88
C HIS A 291 54.45 -38.19 -16.76
N ASP A 292 55.36 -38.09 -17.74
CA ASP A 292 56.53 -37.19 -17.75
C ASP A 292 56.36 -35.96 -18.69
N GLU A 293 55.19 -35.79 -19.32
CA GLU A 293 54.76 -34.58 -20.05
C GLU A 293 53.65 -33.83 -19.29
#